data_AF-A0A1E4TLU0-F1
#
_entry.id   AF-A0A1E4TLU0-F1
#
_cell.length_a   1.000
_cell.length_b   1.000
_cell.length_c   1.000
_cell.angle_alpha   90.00
_cell.angle_beta   90.00
_cell.angle_gamma   90.00
#
_symmetry.space_group_name_H-M   'P 1'
#
loop_
_entity.id
_entity.type
_entity.pdbx_description
1 polymer ?
#
loop_
_entity_poly.entity_id
_entity_poly.type
_entity_poly.pdbx_seq_one_letter_code
_entity_poly.pdbx_strand_id
1 'polypeptide(L)'
;MWRALKGRGYKRNASKILKHVVISVGAITATGVCWYAALDMYLEKKIQTPPEFPSTARTMIRTARLADYWDGNDRRAASALRGAISLVRGDDPKDVKQGNATAVLIAKGQLDSYNDLPANFDESLKPKLAELHAQLGGYEYVNAEFDQAKLDFEQALSLGLQSPTLKSLVLQRSADIEYHQLQSLSKSLSRAQFRTLEKMYKQSIALVATSKMNQTGTLYVDSTDTETSPRLVAALRAIGMFYARNSRPKDALPYFVSAFEAIRDSKSDDLAMPFAKPQLKVPSPIGIEDCDQYLLQLYIAECVWATNKKERDYALKLAMKAATSAGLSAASSHDCALCQKSALFTAAAMYRKLGNLQEAETLESSARKVYVPLKSRQSQSLSLLQRQRH
;
A
#
# COMPACT_ATOMS: atom_id res chain seq x y z
N MET A 1 13.98 52.46 17.79
CA MET A 1 12.93 51.49 18.16
C MET A 1 13.21 50.77 19.49
N TRP A 2 14.40 50.21 19.73
CA TRP A 2 14.73 49.48 20.99
C TRP A 2 14.87 50.35 22.25
N ARG A 3 14.96 51.69 22.13
CA ARG A 3 15.02 52.62 23.27
C ARG A 3 13.64 53.07 23.77
N ALA A 4 12.55 52.80 23.04
CA ALA A 4 11.20 53.25 23.39
C ALA A 4 10.44 52.30 24.35
N LEU A 5 11.02 51.15 24.72
CA LEU A 5 10.37 50.14 25.57
C LEU A 5 10.91 50.07 27.01
N LYS A 6 11.65 51.09 27.49
CA LYS A 6 12.10 51.19 28.89
C LYS A 6 11.04 51.78 29.85
N GLY A 7 9.76 51.55 29.58
CA GLY A 7 8.68 51.86 30.52
C GLY A 7 8.60 50.80 31.62
N ARG A 8 8.58 51.23 32.90
CA ARG A 8 8.52 50.35 34.09
C ARG A 8 7.32 49.36 34.10
N GLY A 9 6.32 49.55 33.22
CA GLY A 9 5.21 48.63 33.03
C GLY A 9 5.56 47.30 32.32
N TYR A 10 6.62 47.26 31.50
CA TYR A 10 6.93 46.06 30.71
C TYR A 10 7.48 44.90 31.56
N LYS A 11 8.23 45.20 32.63
CA LYS A 11 8.79 44.19 33.54
C LYS A 11 7.71 43.42 34.32
N ARG A 12 6.60 44.06 34.70
CA ARG A 12 5.50 43.39 35.42
C ARG A 12 4.72 42.45 34.50
N ASN A 13 4.55 42.80 33.23
CA ASN A 13 3.82 41.95 32.28
C ASN A 13 4.69 40.81 31.74
N ALA A 14 6.00 41.01 31.56
CA ALA A 14 6.93 39.95 31.13
C ALA A 14 6.98 38.77 32.12
N SER A 15 6.95 39.04 33.44
CA SER A 15 6.92 37.98 34.45
C SER A 15 5.63 37.16 34.41
N LYS A 16 4.48 37.80 34.17
CA LYS A 16 3.19 37.10 34.03
C LYS A 16 3.15 36.25 32.75
N ILE A 17 3.64 36.77 31.64
CA ILE A 17 3.71 36.05 30.37
C ILE A 17 4.64 34.83 30.49
N LEU A 18 5.81 34.99 31.11
CA LEU A 18 6.75 33.88 31.32
C LEU A 18 6.15 32.77 32.20
N LYS A 19 5.42 33.13 33.27
CA LYS A 19 4.71 32.14 34.10
C LYS A 19 3.67 31.38 33.31
N HIS A 20 2.88 32.05 32.46
CA HIS A 20 1.90 31.37 31.62
C HIS A 20 2.57 30.44 30.60
N VAL A 21 3.67 30.86 29.97
CA VAL A 21 4.42 30.00 29.03
C VAL A 21 4.97 28.77 29.73
N VAL A 22 5.58 28.91 30.91
CA VAL A 22 6.12 27.77 31.68
C VAL A 22 5.02 26.80 32.11
N ILE A 23 3.87 27.31 32.57
CA ILE A 23 2.72 26.48 32.96
C ILE A 23 2.14 25.75 31.74
N SER A 24 1.99 26.45 30.60
CA SER A 24 1.47 25.84 29.37
C SER A 24 2.41 24.78 28.80
N VAL A 25 3.72 25.02 28.78
CA VAL A 25 4.71 24.02 28.36
C VAL A 25 4.69 22.82 29.30
N GLY A 26 4.66 23.05 30.62
CA GLY A 26 4.55 22.00 31.63
C GLY A 26 3.30 21.13 31.46
N ALA A 27 2.15 21.76 31.21
CA ALA A 27 0.88 21.07 30.98
C ALA A 27 0.90 20.24 29.68
N ILE A 28 1.49 20.76 28.60
CA ILE A 28 1.66 20.02 27.35
C ILE A 28 2.57 18.81 27.56
N THR A 29 3.70 18.98 28.24
CA THR A 29 4.62 17.86 28.53
C THR A 29 3.98 16.81 29.43
N ALA A 30 3.27 17.21 30.49
CA ALA A 30 2.60 16.27 31.38
C ALA A 30 1.49 15.50 30.65
N THR A 31 0.72 16.19 29.79
CA THR A 31 -0.30 15.55 28.97
C THR A 31 0.31 14.56 27.97
N GLY A 32 1.44 14.92 27.34
CA GLY A 32 2.19 14.03 26.46
C GLY A 32 2.69 12.77 27.17
N VAL A 33 3.27 12.91 28.36
CA VAL A 33 3.75 11.77 29.18
C VAL A 33 2.58 10.89 29.63
N CYS A 34 1.49 11.47 30.11
CA CYS A 34 0.29 10.71 30.51
C CYS A 34 -0.34 9.97 29.33
N TRP A 35 -0.38 10.59 28.14
CA TRP A 35 -0.89 9.95 26.94
C TRP A 35 0.01 8.78 26.50
N TYR A 36 1.33 8.96 26.58
CA TYR A 36 2.30 7.90 26.28
C TYR A 36 2.19 6.72 27.27
N ALA A 37 2.10 7.00 28.56
CA ALA A 37 1.91 5.97 29.59
C ALA A 37 0.57 5.22 29.42
N ALA A 38 -0.52 5.95 29.14
CA ALA A 38 -1.82 5.35 28.87
C ALA A 38 -1.82 4.49 27.59
N LEU A 39 -1.12 4.94 26.55
CA LEU A 39 -0.94 4.19 25.31
C LEU A 39 -0.13 2.92 25.56
N ASP A 40 0.98 2.99 26.30
CA ASP A 40 1.81 1.82 26.61
C ASP A 40 1.05 0.79 27.44
N MET A 41 0.28 1.22 28.45
CA MET A 41 -0.62 0.35 29.22
C MET A 41 -1.72 -0.29 28.35
N TYR A 42 -2.29 0.47 27.42
CA TYR A 42 -3.29 -0.04 26.47
C TYR A 42 -2.69 -1.10 25.54
N LEU A 43 -1.49 -0.85 25.02
CA LEU A 43 -0.76 -1.76 24.15
C LEU A 43 -0.32 -3.01 24.89
N GLU A 44 0.12 -2.90 26.15
CA GLU A 44 0.46 -4.04 27.00
C GLU A 44 -0.72 -5.00 27.20
N LYS A 45 -1.93 -4.45 27.34
CA LYS A 45 -3.16 -5.23 27.48
C LYS A 45 -3.61 -5.91 26.18
N LYS A 46 -3.36 -5.29 25.02
CA LYS A 46 -3.85 -5.77 23.72
C LYS A 46 -2.84 -6.61 22.96
N ILE A 47 -1.56 -6.31 23.12
CA ILE A 47 -0.43 -6.95 22.43
C ILE A 47 0.48 -7.49 23.52
N GLN A 48 0.16 -8.70 23.99
CA GLN A 48 0.99 -9.36 24.98
C GLN A 48 2.40 -9.53 24.42
N THR A 49 3.33 -8.96 25.17
CA THR A 49 4.77 -9.05 24.94
C THR A 49 5.33 -9.69 26.20
N PRO A 50 6.09 -10.79 26.10
CA PRO A 50 6.66 -11.47 27.25
C PRO A 50 7.33 -10.49 28.23
N PRO A 51 7.09 -10.64 29.55
CA PRO A 51 7.55 -9.71 30.57
C PRO A 51 9.08 -9.67 30.69
N GLU A 52 9.74 -10.71 30.18
CA GLU A 52 11.20 -10.88 30.14
C GLU A 52 11.90 -9.90 29.20
N PHE A 53 11.13 -9.20 28.35
CA PHE A 53 11.69 -8.24 27.41
C PHE A 53 11.97 -6.89 28.09
N PRO A 54 13.14 -6.28 27.82
CA PRO A 54 13.40 -4.90 28.23
C PRO A 54 12.30 -3.95 27.73
N SER A 55 11.95 -2.96 28.54
CA SER A 55 10.81 -2.06 28.28
C SER A 55 10.87 -1.44 26.89
N THR A 56 12.06 -1.03 26.42
CA THR A 56 12.25 -0.43 25.09
C THR A 56 11.97 -1.38 23.92
N ALA A 57 12.33 -2.66 24.01
CA ALA A 57 12.00 -3.64 22.96
C ALA A 57 10.51 -3.98 22.96
N ARG A 58 9.88 -4.03 24.14
CA ARG A 58 8.42 -4.14 24.23
C ARG A 58 7.76 -2.94 23.55
N THR A 59 8.23 -1.73 23.83
CA THR A 59 7.76 -0.52 23.16
C THR A 59 7.94 -0.61 21.64
N MET A 60 9.09 -1.07 21.13
CA MET A 60 9.38 -1.18 19.70
C MET A 60 8.46 -2.19 18.98
N ILE A 61 8.29 -3.39 19.54
CA ILE A 61 7.39 -4.41 18.97
C ILE A 61 5.95 -3.92 19.00
N ARG A 62 5.55 -3.25 20.09
CA ARG A 62 4.22 -2.64 20.22
C ARG A 62 4.03 -1.51 19.22
N THR A 63 5.02 -0.65 18.97
CA THR A 63 4.92 0.44 17.98
C THR A 63 4.89 -0.07 16.55
N ALA A 64 5.70 -1.08 16.21
CA ALA A 64 5.66 -1.71 14.90
C ALA A 64 4.31 -2.40 14.64
N ARG A 65 3.80 -3.18 15.60
CA ARG A 65 2.47 -3.80 15.49
C ARG A 65 1.33 -2.80 15.55
N LEU A 66 1.50 -1.70 16.27
CA LEU A 66 0.54 -0.60 16.27
C LEU A 66 0.54 0.13 14.93
N ALA A 67 1.69 0.26 14.27
CA ALA A 67 1.78 0.75 12.90
C ALA A 67 1.10 -0.21 11.91
N ASP A 68 1.21 -1.53 12.10
CA ASP A 68 0.46 -2.52 11.32
C ASP A 68 -1.06 -2.45 11.60
N TYR A 69 -1.45 -2.09 12.83
CA TYR A 69 -2.85 -1.92 13.24
C TYR A 69 -3.44 -0.59 12.75
N TRP A 70 -2.61 0.45 12.62
CA TRP A 70 -2.96 1.70 11.99
C TRP A 70 -2.96 1.50 10.48
N ASP A 71 -4.15 1.22 9.96
CA ASP A 71 -4.46 1.17 8.53
C ASP A 71 -3.59 2.19 7.77
N GLY A 72 -2.81 1.70 6.79
CA GLY A 72 -1.52 2.25 6.28
C GLY A 72 -1.49 3.67 5.70
N ASN A 73 -2.42 4.53 6.13
CA ASN A 73 -2.63 5.93 5.81
C ASN A 73 -2.44 6.88 7.01
N ASP A 74 -2.25 6.42 8.25
CA ASP A 74 -2.09 7.32 9.41
C ASP A 74 -0.64 7.81 9.59
N ARG A 75 -0.39 9.14 9.54
CA ARG A 75 0.96 9.74 9.65
C ARG A 75 1.70 9.31 10.91
N ARG A 76 0.95 8.87 11.91
CA ARG A 76 1.47 8.28 13.15
C ARG A 76 2.21 6.96 12.91
N ALA A 77 1.77 6.15 11.93
CA ALA A 77 2.44 4.90 11.55
C ALA A 77 3.84 5.18 10.96
N ALA A 78 3.98 6.13 10.03
CA ALA A 78 5.29 6.60 9.58
C ALA A 78 6.16 7.08 10.74
N SER A 79 5.61 7.92 11.61
CA SER A 79 6.37 8.46 12.74
C SER A 79 6.83 7.35 13.69
N ALA A 80 6.01 6.34 13.93
CA ALA A 80 6.35 5.18 14.74
C ALA A 80 7.45 4.33 14.08
N LEU A 81 7.34 4.08 12.76
CA LEU A 81 8.36 3.34 12.00
C LEU A 81 9.70 4.09 11.96
N ARG A 82 9.70 5.41 11.75
CA ARG A 82 10.91 6.25 11.83
C ARG A 82 11.55 6.18 13.21
N GLY A 83 10.74 6.21 14.27
CA GLY A 83 11.21 6.00 15.64
C GLY A 83 11.87 4.63 15.84
N ALA A 84 11.24 3.56 15.33
CA ALA A 84 11.80 2.22 15.38
C ALA A 84 13.13 2.10 14.61
N ILE A 85 13.24 2.72 13.43
CA ILE A 85 14.47 2.75 12.62
C ILE A 85 15.58 3.50 13.37
N SER A 86 15.28 4.68 13.93
CA SER A 86 16.25 5.47 14.71
C SER A 86 16.77 4.72 15.93
N LEU A 87 15.89 3.96 16.62
CA LEU A 87 16.27 3.12 17.75
C LEU A 87 17.19 1.95 17.33
N VAL A 88 16.96 1.35 16.16
CA VAL A 88 17.81 0.26 15.64
C VAL A 88 19.18 0.78 15.20
N ARG A 89 19.24 1.97 14.60
CA ARG A 89 20.51 2.58 14.15
C ARG A 89 21.37 3.10 15.29
N GLY A 90 20.78 3.35 16.46
CA GLY A 90 21.50 3.94 17.59
C GLY A 90 21.87 5.41 17.36
N ASP A 91 21.08 6.14 16.56
CA ASP A 91 21.35 7.53 16.20
C ASP A 91 21.24 8.49 17.40
N ASP A 92 20.62 8.08 18.51
CA ASP A 92 20.62 8.82 19.78
C ASP A 92 21.69 8.27 20.76
N PRO A 93 22.73 9.06 21.11
CA PRO A 93 23.81 8.63 22.00
C PRO A 93 23.35 8.30 23.44
N LYS A 94 22.10 8.64 23.83
CA LYS A 94 21.52 8.20 25.10
C LYS A 94 20.92 6.79 25.03
N ASP A 95 20.43 6.36 23.87
CA ASP A 95 19.79 5.06 23.67
C ASP A 95 20.80 3.93 23.40
N VAL A 96 21.97 4.26 22.85
CA VAL A 96 23.09 3.32 22.66
C VAL A 96 23.65 2.78 23.99
N LYS A 97 23.45 3.50 25.10
CA LYS A 97 23.89 3.04 26.43
C LYS A 97 22.96 2.02 27.08
N GLN A 98 21.78 1.74 26.52
CA GLN A 98 20.84 0.74 27.06
C GLN A 98 20.27 -0.16 25.96
N GLY A 99 21.00 -1.23 25.63
CA GLY A 99 20.43 -2.58 25.38
C GLY A 99 19.34 -2.82 24.34
N ASN A 100 19.07 -1.89 23.43
CA ASN A 100 17.85 -1.96 22.60
C ASN A 100 17.88 -3.05 21.52
N ALA A 101 19.04 -3.37 20.96
CA ALA A 101 19.12 -4.41 19.95
C ALA A 101 19.19 -5.84 20.54
N THR A 102 19.74 -6.01 21.74
CA THR A 102 19.79 -7.29 22.47
C THR A 102 18.39 -7.68 22.97
N ALA A 103 17.63 -6.67 23.38
CA ALA A 103 16.25 -6.78 23.81
C ALA A 103 15.30 -7.28 22.71
N VAL A 104 15.58 -6.98 21.44
CA VAL A 104 14.78 -7.42 20.27
C VAL A 104 15.07 -8.88 19.88
N LEU A 105 16.25 -9.42 20.18
CA LEU A 105 16.62 -10.81 19.90
C LEU A 105 16.21 -11.78 21.02
N ILE A 106 16.33 -11.36 22.28
CA ILE A 106 15.68 -12.02 23.43
C ILE A 106 14.15 -12.01 23.20
N ALA A 107 13.63 -10.95 22.55
CA ALA A 107 12.22 -10.85 22.22
C ALA A 107 11.63 -11.93 21.30
N LYS A 108 12.51 -12.71 20.66
CA LYS A 108 12.16 -13.73 19.69
C LYS A 108 12.67 -15.12 20.08
N GLY A 109 13.26 -15.27 21.26
CA GLY A 109 13.82 -16.55 21.74
C GLY A 109 15.08 -17.00 20.98
N GLN A 110 15.84 -16.08 20.41
CA GLN A 110 17.06 -16.39 19.63
C GLN A 110 18.37 -16.18 20.39
N LEU A 111 18.28 -15.71 21.64
CA LEU A 111 19.40 -15.45 22.56
C LEU A 111 18.93 -15.73 24.00
N ASP A 112 19.68 -16.54 24.75
CA ASP A 112 19.34 -16.92 26.13
C ASP A 112 19.79 -15.87 27.16
N SER A 113 20.79 -15.02 26.84
CA SER A 113 21.20 -13.92 27.72
C SER A 113 21.82 -12.72 27.00
N TYR A 114 21.94 -11.60 27.75
CA TYR A 114 22.55 -10.35 27.29
C TYR A 114 24.06 -10.45 26.98
N ASN A 115 24.74 -11.47 27.50
CA ASN A 115 26.19 -11.66 27.36
C ASN A 115 26.60 -12.44 26.12
N ASP A 116 25.63 -12.98 25.36
CA ASP A 116 25.88 -13.85 24.21
C ASP A 116 25.86 -13.10 22.86
N LEU A 117 26.03 -11.77 22.89
CA LEU A 117 26.08 -10.94 21.69
C LEU A 117 27.23 -11.39 20.77
N PRO A 118 26.95 -11.93 19.57
CA PRO A 118 28.01 -12.27 18.64
C PRO A 118 28.71 -10.99 18.18
N ALA A 119 30.03 -11.05 17.94
CA ALA A 119 30.82 -9.95 17.38
C ALA A 119 30.27 -9.40 16.03
N ASN A 120 29.31 -10.11 15.42
CA ASN A 120 28.62 -9.80 14.16
C ASN A 120 27.18 -9.28 14.37
N PHE A 121 26.87 -8.75 15.56
CA PHE A 121 25.53 -8.31 15.96
C PHE A 121 24.85 -7.34 14.97
N ASP A 122 25.63 -6.46 14.35
CA ASP A 122 25.18 -5.53 13.31
C ASP A 122 24.61 -6.26 12.08
N GLU A 123 25.17 -7.43 11.72
CA GLU A 123 24.69 -8.21 10.57
C GLU A 123 23.34 -8.89 10.82
N SER A 124 23.06 -9.29 12.07
CA SER A 124 21.82 -9.98 12.43
C SER A 124 20.57 -9.08 12.35
N LEU A 125 20.76 -7.76 12.45
CA LEU A 125 19.67 -6.77 12.42
C LEU A 125 19.37 -6.25 11.01
N LYS A 126 20.33 -6.37 10.06
CA LYS A 126 20.17 -5.92 8.67
C LYS A 126 18.86 -6.42 8.03
N PRO A 127 18.46 -7.70 8.13
CA PRO A 127 17.22 -8.18 7.52
C PRO A 127 15.97 -7.49 8.11
N LYS A 128 15.95 -7.23 9.42
CA LYS A 128 14.79 -6.60 10.06
C LYS A 128 14.72 -5.11 9.78
N LEU A 129 15.88 -4.44 9.75
CA LEU A 129 15.96 -3.05 9.34
C LEU A 129 15.52 -2.88 7.87
N ALA A 130 15.87 -3.84 7.00
CA ALA A 130 15.40 -3.87 5.62
C ALA A 130 13.86 -3.96 5.53
N GLU A 131 13.23 -4.81 6.34
CA GLU A 131 11.76 -4.91 6.39
C GLU A 131 11.11 -3.61 6.85
N LEU A 132 11.66 -2.96 7.88
CA LEU A 132 11.12 -1.68 8.39
C LEU A 132 11.21 -0.57 7.34
N HIS A 133 12.33 -0.48 6.63
CA HIS A 133 12.46 0.45 5.50
C HIS A 133 11.47 0.12 4.37
N ALA A 134 11.25 -1.16 4.06
CA ALA A 134 10.24 -1.55 3.06
C ALA A 134 8.81 -1.16 3.48
N GLN A 135 8.46 -1.32 4.76
CA GLN A 135 7.17 -0.91 5.30
C GLN A 135 7.01 0.62 5.31
N LEU A 136 8.04 1.35 5.75
CA LEU A 136 8.04 2.80 5.79
C LEU A 136 7.89 3.39 4.38
N GLY A 137 8.68 2.92 3.42
CA GLY A 137 8.54 3.35 2.03
C GLY A 137 7.16 3.04 1.45
N GLY A 138 6.56 1.91 1.84
CA GLY A 138 5.17 1.57 1.48
C GLY A 138 4.16 2.58 2.01
N TYR A 139 4.34 3.01 3.25
CA TYR A 139 3.50 4.03 3.89
C TYR A 139 3.66 5.41 3.22
N GLU A 140 4.89 5.84 2.98
CA GLU A 140 5.19 7.11 2.31
C GLU A 140 4.67 7.14 0.87
N TYR A 141 4.77 6.01 0.15
CA TYR A 141 4.20 5.85 -1.18
C TYR A 141 2.69 6.10 -1.20
N VAL A 142 1.96 5.54 -0.23
CA VAL A 142 0.50 5.70 -0.14
C VAL A 142 0.12 7.16 0.14
N ASN A 143 0.97 7.90 0.86
CA ASN A 143 0.80 9.34 1.10
C ASN A 143 1.31 10.25 -0.03
N ALA A 144 1.78 9.67 -1.14
CA ALA A 144 2.41 10.39 -2.24
C ALA A 144 3.70 11.16 -1.85
N GLU A 145 4.38 10.74 -0.79
CA GLU A 145 5.73 11.19 -0.42
C GLU A 145 6.78 10.39 -1.21
N PHE A 146 6.74 10.52 -2.55
CA PHE A 146 7.46 9.60 -3.46
C PHE A 146 8.98 9.65 -3.36
N ASP A 147 9.55 10.82 -3.05
CA ASP A 147 11.00 10.96 -2.94
C ASP A 147 11.52 10.24 -1.70
N GLN A 148 10.83 10.36 -0.56
CA GLN A 148 11.14 9.63 0.67
C GLN A 148 10.91 8.13 0.48
N ALA A 149 9.76 7.76 -0.10
CA ALA A 149 9.43 6.36 -0.34
C ALA A 149 10.51 5.65 -1.17
N LYS A 150 11.03 6.34 -2.19
CA LYS A 150 12.14 5.83 -3.03
C LYS A 150 13.40 5.59 -2.20
N LEU A 151 13.80 6.54 -1.36
CA LEU A 151 14.99 6.40 -0.50
C LEU A 151 14.85 5.20 0.45
N ASP A 152 13.69 5.04 1.09
CA ASP A 152 13.44 3.93 2.00
C ASP A 152 13.40 2.57 1.27
N PHE A 153 12.83 2.52 0.06
CA PHE A 153 12.89 1.32 -0.78
C PHE A 153 14.31 0.95 -1.21
N GLU A 154 15.12 1.93 -1.62
CA GLU A 154 16.53 1.71 -1.96
C GLU A 154 17.33 1.21 -0.74
N GLN A 155 17.06 1.77 0.44
CA GLN A 155 17.66 1.34 1.70
C GLN A 155 17.25 -0.09 2.08
N ALA A 156 15.98 -0.46 1.89
CA ALA A 156 15.53 -1.83 2.13
C ALA A 156 16.27 -2.83 1.25
N LEU A 157 16.46 -2.51 -0.04
CA LEU A 157 17.17 -3.37 -0.97
C LEU A 157 18.67 -3.46 -0.65
N SER A 158 19.31 -2.34 -0.27
CA SER A 158 20.75 -2.30 0.07
C SER A 158 21.07 -3.09 1.34
N LEU A 159 20.15 -3.12 2.30
CA LEU A 159 20.24 -3.93 3.52
C LEU A 159 19.97 -5.42 3.30
N GLY A 160 19.69 -5.83 2.05
CA GLY A 160 19.51 -7.23 1.69
C GLY A 160 18.15 -7.81 2.12
N LEU A 161 17.05 -7.07 1.87
CA LEU A 161 15.69 -7.55 2.10
C LEU A 161 15.47 -8.99 1.57
N GLN A 162 15.24 -9.92 2.49
CA GLN A 162 15.15 -11.35 2.21
C GLN A 162 13.73 -11.81 1.83
N SER A 163 12.70 -11.17 2.41
CA SER A 163 11.31 -11.52 2.17
C SER A 163 10.95 -11.35 0.68
N PRO A 164 10.64 -12.43 -0.07
CA PRO A 164 10.33 -12.32 -1.50
C PRO A 164 9.09 -11.48 -1.77
N THR A 165 8.12 -11.54 -0.87
CA THR A 165 6.85 -10.80 -0.96
C THR A 165 7.07 -9.31 -0.76
N LEU A 166 7.82 -8.90 0.27
CA LEU A 166 8.18 -7.50 0.48
C LEU A 166 9.09 -6.99 -0.63
N LYS A 167 10.05 -7.80 -1.09
CA LYS A 167 10.94 -7.43 -2.19
C LYS A 167 10.19 -7.22 -3.50
N SER A 168 9.20 -8.06 -3.79
CA SER A 168 8.27 -7.88 -4.90
C SER A 168 7.56 -6.53 -4.81
N LEU A 169 6.98 -6.23 -3.64
CA LEU A 169 6.24 -4.99 -3.40
C LEU A 169 7.16 -3.77 -3.59
N VAL A 170 8.35 -3.79 -2.99
CA VAL A 170 9.36 -2.74 -3.11
C VAL A 170 9.71 -2.52 -4.58
N LEU A 171 10.03 -3.57 -5.35
CA LEU A 171 10.35 -3.43 -6.77
C LEU A 171 9.19 -2.87 -7.59
N GLN A 172 7.96 -3.33 -7.33
CA GLN A 172 6.78 -2.82 -8.01
C GLN A 172 6.57 -1.33 -7.72
N ARG A 173 6.65 -0.92 -6.44
CA ARG A 173 6.43 0.47 -6.03
C ARG A 173 7.55 1.41 -6.47
N SER A 174 8.81 0.96 -6.43
CA SER A 174 9.92 1.72 -7.01
C SER A 174 9.72 1.94 -8.51
N ALA A 175 9.24 0.93 -9.25
CA ALA A 175 8.93 1.08 -10.67
C ALA A 175 7.77 2.06 -10.91
N ASP A 176 6.72 2.02 -10.07
CA ASP A 176 5.61 2.97 -10.12
C ASP A 176 6.10 4.42 -9.90
N ILE A 177 6.96 4.65 -8.88
CA ILE A 177 7.55 5.97 -8.58
C ILE A 177 8.38 6.47 -9.76
N GLU A 178 9.32 5.65 -10.26
CA GLU A 178 10.21 6.05 -11.34
C GLU A 178 9.43 6.31 -12.64
N TYR A 179 8.42 5.48 -12.94
CA TYR A 179 7.51 5.75 -14.06
C TYR A 179 6.82 7.11 -13.94
N HIS A 180 6.30 7.45 -12.75
CA HIS A 180 5.66 8.74 -12.51
C HIS A 180 6.61 9.93 -12.66
N GLN A 181 7.84 9.82 -12.13
CA GLN A 181 8.87 10.84 -12.29
C GLN A 181 9.28 11.02 -13.76
N LEU A 182 9.39 9.94 -14.52
CA LEU A 182 9.76 10.02 -15.94
C LEU A 182 8.64 10.57 -16.83
N GLN A 183 7.39 10.28 -16.50
CA GLN A 183 6.22 10.85 -17.19
C GLN A 183 6.06 12.36 -16.96
N SER A 184 6.42 12.87 -15.77
CA SER A 184 6.36 14.32 -15.52
C SER A 184 7.43 15.08 -16.29
N LEU A 185 8.58 14.44 -16.55
CA LEU A 185 9.69 15.00 -17.32
C LEU A 185 9.50 14.86 -18.84
N SER A 186 8.77 13.83 -19.30
CA SER A 186 8.64 13.53 -20.73
C SER A 186 7.31 12.86 -21.06
N LYS A 187 6.74 13.21 -22.23
CA LYS A 187 5.52 12.53 -22.74
C LYS A 187 5.77 11.07 -23.15
N SER A 188 7.03 10.68 -23.37
CA SER A 188 7.41 9.35 -23.84
C SER A 188 8.71 8.88 -23.20
N LEU A 189 8.72 7.65 -22.70
CA LEU A 189 9.92 7.01 -22.14
C LEU A 189 10.95 6.70 -23.24
N SER A 190 12.23 6.90 -22.92
CA SER A 190 13.30 6.35 -23.75
C SER A 190 13.28 4.81 -23.72
N ARG A 191 13.83 4.17 -24.76
CA ARG A 191 13.90 2.70 -24.85
C ARG A 191 14.66 2.07 -23.68
N ALA A 192 15.67 2.75 -23.14
CA ALA A 192 16.43 2.30 -21.98
C ALA A 192 15.59 2.34 -20.70
N GLN A 193 14.95 3.49 -20.43
CA GLN A 193 14.04 3.66 -19.28
C GLN A 193 12.89 2.64 -19.31
N PHE A 194 12.29 2.43 -20.49
CA PHE A 194 11.23 1.44 -20.66
C PHE A 194 11.71 0.04 -20.26
N ARG A 195 12.89 -0.39 -20.72
CA ARG A 195 13.45 -1.71 -20.40
C ARG A 195 13.78 -1.87 -18.92
N THR A 196 14.26 -0.81 -18.26
CA THR A 196 14.54 -0.83 -16.81
C THR A 196 13.25 -1.06 -16.02
N LEU A 197 12.21 -0.26 -16.29
CA LEU A 197 10.92 -0.39 -15.61
C LEU A 197 10.27 -1.75 -15.91
N GLU A 198 10.30 -2.19 -17.17
CA GLU A 198 9.81 -3.51 -17.57
C GLU A 198 10.51 -4.63 -16.79
N LYS A 199 11.84 -4.54 -16.62
CA LYS A 199 12.62 -5.51 -15.86
C LYS A 199 12.20 -5.53 -14.39
N MET A 200 11.98 -4.36 -13.76
CA MET A 200 11.55 -4.29 -12.37
C MET A 200 10.18 -4.93 -12.15
N TYR A 201 9.19 -4.63 -13.02
CA TYR A 201 7.88 -5.28 -12.94
C TYR A 201 7.94 -6.79 -13.20
N LYS A 202 8.74 -7.25 -14.17
CA LYS A 202 8.92 -8.69 -14.39
C LYS A 202 9.60 -9.38 -13.22
N GLN A 203 10.56 -8.73 -12.57
CA GLN A 203 11.20 -9.24 -11.36
C GLN A 203 10.23 -9.31 -10.18
N SER A 204 9.34 -8.32 -10.01
CA SER A 204 8.32 -8.40 -8.95
C SER A 204 7.36 -9.58 -9.16
N ILE A 205 6.89 -9.78 -10.40
CA ILE A 205 6.04 -10.94 -10.75
C ILE A 205 6.79 -12.25 -10.50
N ALA A 206 8.05 -12.35 -10.95
CA ALA A 206 8.86 -13.55 -10.75
C ALA A 206 9.05 -13.87 -9.27
N LEU A 207 9.26 -12.87 -8.41
CA LEU A 207 9.40 -13.09 -6.95
C LEU A 207 8.11 -13.62 -6.32
N VAL A 208 6.93 -13.13 -6.74
CA VAL A 208 5.64 -13.63 -6.23
C VAL A 208 5.30 -15.00 -6.80
N ALA A 209 5.68 -15.27 -8.05
CA ALA A 209 5.47 -16.57 -8.67
C ALA A 209 6.41 -17.64 -8.10
N THR A 210 7.68 -17.30 -7.86
CA THR A 210 8.68 -18.25 -7.33
C THR A 210 8.52 -18.53 -5.84
N SER A 211 7.93 -17.61 -5.05
CA SER A 211 7.54 -17.93 -3.68
C SER A 211 6.54 -19.08 -3.60
N LYS A 212 5.85 -19.43 -4.71
CA LYS A 212 5.01 -20.64 -4.83
C LYS A 212 5.76 -21.89 -5.30
N MET A 213 6.82 -21.75 -6.12
CA MET A 213 7.52 -22.92 -6.70
C MET A 213 8.36 -23.71 -5.71
N ASN A 214 8.74 -23.13 -4.57
CA ASN A 214 9.55 -23.82 -3.56
C ASN A 214 8.78 -24.89 -2.76
N GLN A 215 7.49 -25.15 -3.04
CA GLN A 215 6.73 -26.22 -2.38
C GLN A 215 6.22 -27.32 -3.31
N THR A 216 6.01 -27.10 -4.62
CA THR A 216 5.36 -28.12 -5.48
C THR A 216 5.87 -28.22 -6.94
N GLY A 217 6.87 -27.45 -7.38
CA GLY A 217 7.55 -27.69 -8.68
C GLY A 217 6.72 -27.49 -9.96
N THR A 218 5.48 -27.02 -9.87
CA THR A 218 4.64 -26.58 -10.99
C THR A 218 4.17 -25.14 -10.76
N LEU A 219 3.90 -24.38 -11.83
CA LEU A 219 3.24 -23.06 -11.79
C LEU A 219 1.76 -23.26 -11.40
N TYR A 220 1.51 -23.74 -10.18
CA TYR A 220 0.19 -23.91 -9.60
C TYR A 220 0.04 -22.86 -8.50
N VAL A 221 -0.96 -22.00 -8.64
CA VAL A 221 -1.31 -21.00 -7.64
C VAL A 221 -2.05 -21.77 -6.54
N ASP A 222 -1.32 -22.31 -5.55
CA ASP A 222 -1.97 -22.93 -4.38
C ASP A 222 -2.79 -21.85 -3.65
N SER A 223 -4.09 -22.12 -3.47
CA SER A 223 -5.13 -21.14 -3.09
C SER A 223 -5.28 -20.95 -1.58
N THR A 224 -4.53 -21.71 -0.77
CA THR A 224 -4.62 -21.65 0.69
C THR A 224 -3.89 -20.46 1.31
N ASP A 225 -3.06 -19.75 0.55
CA ASP A 225 -2.31 -18.58 1.01
C ASP A 225 -3.01 -17.30 0.53
N THR A 226 -3.93 -16.81 1.37
CA THR A 226 -4.86 -15.70 1.07
C THR A 226 -4.14 -14.37 0.77
N GLU A 227 -2.87 -14.21 1.15
CA GLU A 227 -2.08 -13.00 0.88
C GLU A 227 -1.36 -12.96 -0.48
N THR A 228 -1.03 -14.12 -1.09
CA THR A 228 -0.20 -14.14 -2.30
C THR A 228 -1.00 -13.86 -3.58
N SER A 229 -2.27 -14.25 -3.64
CA SER A 229 -3.13 -14.02 -4.82
C SER A 229 -3.34 -12.51 -5.11
N PRO A 230 -3.70 -11.66 -4.12
CA PRO A 230 -3.89 -10.23 -4.36
C PRO A 230 -2.62 -9.50 -4.83
N ARG A 231 -1.44 -9.91 -4.32
CA ARG A 231 -0.15 -9.29 -4.71
C ARG A 231 0.23 -9.65 -6.14
N LEU A 232 0.01 -10.90 -6.55
CA LEU A 232 0.25 -11.32 -7.94
C LEU A 232 -0.68 -10.55 -8.91
N VAL A 233 -1.97 -10.47 -8.59
CA VAL A 233 -2.95 -9.71 -9.36
C VAL A 233 -2.54 -8.23 -9.47
N ALA A 234 -2.10 -7.62 -8.37
CA ALA A 234 -1.63 -6.24 -8.37
C ALA A 234 -0.39 -6.03 -9.26
N ALA A 235 0.58 -6.95 -9.23
CA ALA A 235 1.80 -6.89 -10.04
C ALA A 235 1.49 -7.08 -11.54
N LEU A 236 0.66 -8.08 -11.89
CA LEU A 236 0.20 -8.32 -13.26
C LEU A 236 -0.59 -7.13 -13.81
N ARG A 237 -1.49 -6.55 -13.00
CA ARG A 237 -2.21 -5.33 -13.37
C ARG A 237 -1.26 -4.16 -13.61
N ALA A 238 -0.26 -3.96 -12.75
CA ALA A 238 0.68 -2.85 -12.87
C ALA A 238 1.48 -2.93 -14.18
N ILE A 239 2.04 -4.10 -14.52
CA ILE A 239 2.77 -4.27 -15.78
C ILE A 239 1.84 -4.15 -17.01
N GLY A 240 0.61 -4.66 -16.92
CA GLY A 240 -0.40 -4.48 -17.97
C GLY A 240 -0.69 -3.00 -18.23
N MET A 241 -0.91 -2.23 -17.16
CA MET A 241 -1.12 -0.78 -17.25
C MET A 241 0.11 -0.06 -17.80
N PHE A 242 1.31 -0.48 -17.42
CA PHE A 242 2.56 0.06 -17.97
C PHE A 242 2.62 -0.13 -19.50
N TYR A 243 2.33 -1.32 -20.02
CA TYR A 243 2.28 -1.56 -21.47
C TYR A 243 1.16 -0.77 -22.16
N ALA A 244 -0.05 -0.77 -21.59
CA ALA A 244 -1.20 -0.08 -22.18
C ALA A 244 -0.94 1.42 -22.32
N ARG A 245 -0.40 2.07 -21.27
CA ARG A 245 -0.07 3.51 -21.26
C ARG A 245 1.01 3.88 -22.27
N ASN A 246 1.92 2.97 -22.57
CA ASN A 246 2.96 3.16 -23.57
C ASN A 246 2.50 2.75 -24.98
N SER A 247 1.18 2.77 -25.25
CA SER A 247 0.58 2.44 -26.56
C SER A 247 0.93 1.03 -27.06
N ARG A 248 1.11 0.07 -26.13
CA ARG A 248 1.37 -1.35 -26.42
C ARG A 248 0.25 -2.26 -25.88
N PRO A 249 -1.02 -2.05 -26.28
CA PRO A 249 -2.14 -2.82 -25.74
C PRO A 249 -2.06 -4.33 -26.05
N LYS A 250 -1.39 -4.72 -27.14
CA LYS A 250 -1.17 -6.14 -27.49
C LYS A 250 -0.30 -6.84 -26.46
N ASP A 251 0.70 -6.15 -25.93
CA ASP A 251 1.62 -6.68 -24.92
C ASP A 251 1.01 -6.60 -23.52
N ALA A 252 0.08 -5.67 -23.28
CA ALA A 252 -0.66 -5.54 -22.03
C ALA A 252 -1.68 -6.67 -21.81
N LEU A 253 -2.36 -7.08 -22.89
CA LEU A 253 -3.49 -8.01 -22.85
C LEU A 253 -3.20 -9.33 -22.11
N PRO A 254 -2.08 -10.04 -22.36
CA PRO A 254 -1.77 -11.27 -21.63
C PRO A 254 -1.73 -11.08 -20.11
N TYR A 255 -1.16 -9.97 -19.62
CA TYR A 255 -1.05 -9.71 -18.18
C TYR A 255 -2.41 -9.43 -17.55
N PHE A 256 -3.29 -8.69 -18.24
CA PHE A 256 -4.65 -8.46 -17.74
C PHE A 256 -5.48 -9.74 -17.72
N VAL A 257 -5.36 -10.59 -18.74
CA VAL A 257 -6.01 -11.90 -18.78
C VAL A 257 -5.51 -12.78 -17.64
N SER A 258 -4.19 -12.90 -17.45
CA SER A 258 -3.64 -13.68 -16.33
C SER A 258 -4.06 -13.14 -14.97
N ALA A 259 -4.15 -11.82 -14.78
CA ALA A 259 -4.65 -11.23 -13.54
C ALA A 259 -6.14 -11.56 -13.33
N PHE A 260 -6.94 -11.53 -14.40
CA PHE A 260 -8.36 -11.84 -14.34
C PHE A 260 -8.61 -13.32 -14.00
N GLU A 261 -7.84 -14.23 -14.61
CA GLU A 261 -7.89 -15.67 -14.32
C GLU A 261 -7.47 -15.95 -12.88
N ALA A 262 -6.40 -15.32 -12.38
CA ALA A 262 -5.97 -15.48 -11.00
C ALA A 262 -7.06 -15.11 -9.96
N ILE A 263 -7.85 -14.04 -10.22
CA ILE A 263 -9.00 -13.68 -9.36
C ILE A 263 -10.15 -14.69 -9.52
N ARG A 264 -10.39 -15.17 -10.73
CA ARG A 264 -11.50 -16.10 -11.00
C ARG A 264 -11.24 -17.44 -10.31
N ASP A 265 -10.03 -17.96 -10.45
CA ASP A 265 -9.67 -19.28 -9.96
C ASP A 265 -9.60 -19.30 -8.42
N SER A 266 -9.23 -18.18 -7.77
CA SER A 266 -9.32 -18.07 -6.31
C SER A 266 -10.76 -18.16 -5.78
N LYS A 267 -11.78 -17.84 -6.60
CA LYS A 267 -13.19 -17.93 -6.21
C LYS A 267 -13.80 -19.32 -6.41
N SER A 268 -13.26 -20.12 -7.34
CA SER A 268 -13.79 -21.47 -7.57
C SER A 268 -13.43 -22.44 -6.45
N ASP A 269 -12.28 -22.26 -5.80
CA ASP A 269 -11.81 -23.15 -4.74
C ASP A 269 -12.64 -23.02 -3.46
N ASP A 270 -13.18 -21.82 -3.18
CA ASP A 270 -14.11 -21.58 -2.07
C ASP A 270 -15.44 -22.34 -2.20
N LEU A 271 -15.80 -22.75 -3.41
CA LEU A 271 -17.05 -23.48 -3.70
C LEU A 271 -16.87 -25.01 -3.73
N ALA A 272 -15.62 -25.50 -3.77
CA ALA A 272 -15.32 -26.92 -3.99
C ALA A 272 -15.13 -27.76 -2.71
N MET A 273 -15.21 -27.18 -1.51
CA MET A 273 -15.09 -27.93 -0.24
C MET A 273 -16.44 -28.51 0.25
N PRO A 274 -16.71 -29.83 0.13
CA PRO A 274 -18.03 -30.38 0.40
C PRO A 274 -18.25 -30.83 1.86
N PHE A 275 -17.27 -30.74 2.76
CA PHE A 275 -17.36 -31.38 4.10
C PHE A 275 -16.76 -30.62 5.29
N ALA A 276 -16.38 -29.36 5.15
CA ALA A 276 -15.93 -28.58 6.32
C ALA A 276 -17.15 -28.21 7.20
N LYS A 277 -17.11 -28.62 8.48
CA LYS A 277 -18.10 -28.29 9.53
C LYS A 277 -18.53 -26.82 9.44
N PRO A 278 -19.79 -26.49 9.80
CA PRO A 278 -20.29 -25.12 9.82
C PRO A 278 -19.56 -24.34 10.93
N GLN A 279 -18.34 -23.89 10.66
CA GLN A 279 -17.81 -22.75 11.35
C GLN A 279 -18.72 -21.59 10.98
N LEU A 280 -19.08 -20.79 11.99
CA LEU A 280 -19.76 -19.52 11.82
C LEU A 280 -19.04 -18.80 10.66
N LYS A 281 -19.66 -18.80 9.46
CA LYS A 281 -19.25 -17.91 8.39
C LYS A 281 -19.54 -16.54 8.95
N VAL A 282 -18.55 -15.92 9.58
CA VAL A 282 -18.46 -14.46 9.58
C VAL A 282 -18.65 -14.14 8.11
N PRO A 283 -19.75 -13.48 7.71
CA PRO A 283 -19.91 -13.11 6.32
C PRO A 283 -18.62 -12.41 5.94
N SER A 284 -17.86 -13.00 5.01
CA SER A 284 -16.72 -12.31 4.42
C SER A 284 -17.27 -10.93 4.06
N PRO A 285 -16.69 -9.84 4.61
CA PRO A 285 -17.31 -8.53 4.56
C PRO A 285 -17.74 -8.26 3.12
N ILE A 286 -19.06 -8.22 2.95
CA ILE A 286 -19.77 -8.26 1.68
C ILE A 286 -19.12 -7.23 0.73
N GLY A 287 -18.54 -7.71 -0.38
CA GLY A 287 -18.47 -6.96 -1.63
C GLY A 287 -17.21 -6.16 -1.97
N ILE A 288 -16.05 -6.38 -1.32
CA ILE A 288 -14.80 -5.67 -1.68
C ILE A 288 -14.04 -6.36 -2.85
N GLU A 289 -14.19 -7.66 -3.05
CA GLU A 289 -13.34 -8.46 -3.96
C GLU A 289 -13.81 -8.53 -5.42
N ASP A 290 -14.96 -7.94 -5.77
CA ASP A 290 -15.49 -8.00 -7.14
C ASP A 290 -15.05 -6.83 -8.02
N CYS A 291 -14.71 -5.67 -7.43
CA CYS A 291 -14.44 -4.47 -8.21
C CYS A 291 -13.15 -4.61 -9.07
N ASP A 292 -12.12 -5.27 -8.54
CA ASP A 292 -10.87 -5.51 -9.29
C ASP A 292 -11.10 -6.44 -10.49
N GLN A 293 -12.01 -7.41 -10.37
CA GLN A 293 -12.39 -8.28 -11.46
C GLN A 293 -13.07 -7.50 -12.60
N TYR A 294 -14.01 -6.60 -12.28
CA TYR A 294 -14.69 -5.77 -13.27
C TYR A 294 -13.75 -4.75 -13.90
N LEU A 295 -12.82 -4.20 -13.12
CA LEU A 295 -11.81 -3.28 -13.63
C LEU A 295 -10.87 -3.98 -14.62
N LEU A 296 -10.45 -5.21 -14.34
CA LEU A 296 -9.67 -6.01 -15.28
C LEU A 296 -10.45 -6.35 -16.55
N GLN A 297 -11.74 -6.68 -16.45
CA GLN A 297 -12.59 -6.87 -17.63
C GLN A 297 -12.64 -5.61 -18.50
N LEU A 298 -12.71 -4.43 -17.89
CA LEU A 298 -12.66 -3.16 -18.60
C LEU A 298 -11.31 -2.97 -19.33
N TYR A 299 -10.19 -3.23 -18.65
CA TYR A 299 -8.87 -3.12 -19.28
C TYR A 299 -8.67 -4.13 -20.43
N ILE A 300 -9.18 -5.36 -20.27
CA ILE A 300 -9.20 -6.36 -21.35
C ILE A 300 -10.03 -5.83 -22.53
N ALA A 301 -11.22 -5.28 -22.27
CA ALA A 301 -12.07 -4.71 -23.32
C ALA A 301 -11.35 -3.59 -24.09
N GLU A 302 -10.70 -2.66 -23.42
CA GLU A 302 -9.92 -1.58 -24.05
C GLU A 302 -8.76 -2.13 -24.90
N CYS A 303 -8.03 -3.12 -24.39
CA CYS A 303 -6.91 -3.73 -25.12
C CYS A 303 -7.38 -4.50 -26.35
N VAL A 304 -8.44 -5.31 -26.24
CA VAL A 304 -9.04 -6.04 -27.38
C VAL A 304 -9.52 -5.04 -28.43
N TRP A 305 -10.23 -3.99 -28.01
CA TRP A 305 -10.71 -2.93 -28.90
C TRP A 305 -9.59 -2.26 -29.70
N ALA A 306 -8.48 -1.96 -29.02
CA ALA A 306 -7.33 -1.29 -29.63
C ALA A 306 -6.52 -2.21 -30.57
N THR A 307 -6.51 -3.52 -30.32
CA THR A 307 -5.62 -4.46 -31.01
C THR A 307 -6.28 -5.21 -32.15
N ASN A 308 -7.57 -5.54 -32.05
CA ASN A 308 -8.25 -6.37 -33.04
C ASN A 308 -9.59 -5.75 -33.50
N LYS A 309 -9.60 -5.22 -34.72
CA LYS A 309 -10.82 -4.62 -35.31
C LYS A 309 -11.98 -5.62 -35.47
N LYS A 310 -11.68 -6.91 -35.64
CA LYS A 310 -12.70 -7.96 -35.82
C LYS A 310 -13.41 -8.33 -34.51
N GLU A 311 -12.79 -8.03 -33.36
CA GLU A 311 -13.31 -8.35 -32.03
C GLU A 311 -13.91 -7.13 -31.31
N ARG A 312 -14.21 -6.04 -32.05
CA ARG A 312 -14.80 -4.83 -31.48
C ARG A 312 -16.13 -5.07 -30.77
N ASP A 313 -16.99 -5.91 -31.35
CA ASP A 313 -18.26 -6.28 -30.72
C ASP A 313 -18.05 -7.07 -29.43
N TYR A 314 -17.02 -7.92 -29.38
CA TYR A 314 -16.66 -8.66 -28.18
C TYR A 314 -16.11 -7.74 -27.09
N ALA A 315 -15.20 -6.83 -27.43
CA ALA A 315 -14.70 -5.81 -26.51
C ALA A 315 -15.83 -4.96 -25.93
N LEU A 316 -16.79 -4.54 -26.77
CA LEU A 316 -17.95 -3.78 -26.34
C LEU A 316 -18.83 -4.58 -25.36
N LYS A 317 -19.09 -5.86 -25.65
CA LYS A 317 -19.79 -6.77 -24.74
C LYS A 317 -19.08 -6.91 -23.39
N LEU A 318 -17.75 -6.99 -23.38
CA LEU A 318 -16.95 -7.02 -22.14
C LEU A 318 -17.08 -5.72 -21.35
N ALA A 319 -16.96 -4.56 -22.00
CA ALA A 319 -17.11 -3.26 -21.33
C ALA A 319 -18.52 -3.09 -20.72
N MET A 320 -19.56 -3.50 -21.45
CA MET A 320 -20.93 -3.48 -20.95
C MET A 320 -21.13 -4.45 -19.79
N LYS A 321 -20.56 -5.66 -19.86
CA LYS A 321 -20.59 -6.63 -18.76
C LYS A 321 -19.93 -6.06 -17.50
N ALA A 322 -18.75 -5.45 -17.63
CA ALA A 322 -18.06 -4.79 -16.52
C ALA A 322 -18.92 -3.66 -15.91
N ALA A 323 -19.60 -2.86 -16.75
CA ALA A 323 -20.50 -1.81 -16.28
C ALA A 323 -21.70 -2.37 -15.51
N THR A 324 -22.38 -3.39 -16.03
CA THR A 324 -23.54 -4.01 -15.37
C THR A 324 -23.14 -4.67 -14.06
N SER A 325 -22.06 -5.46 -14.05
CA SER A 325 -21.63 -6.18 -12.85
C SER A 325 -21.10 -5.24 -11.77
N ALA A 326 -20.34 -4.20 -12.13
CA ALA A 326 -19.92 -3.18 -11.17
C ALA A 326 -21.12 -2.38 -10.61
N GLY A 327 -22.17 -2.19 -11.42
CA GLY A 327 -23.39 -1.49 -11.02
C GLY A 327 -24.20 -2.17 -9.91
N LEU A 328 -24.14 -3.51 -9.84
CA LEU A 328 -24.79 -4.27 -8.76
C LEU A 328 -24.20 -3.94 -7.38
N SER A 329 -22.92 -3.56 -7.34
CA SER A 329 -22.18 -3.25 -6.10
C SER A 329 -21.84 -1.75 -5.95
N ALA A 330 -22.27 -0.89 -6.89
CA ALA A 330 -21.89 0.52 -6.91
C ALA A 330 -22.44 1.32 -5.72
N ALA A 331 -23.61 0.93 -5.19
CA ALA A 331 -24.21 1.61 -4.04
C ALA A 331 -23.42 1.38 -2.72
N SER A 332 -22.74 0.24 -2.60
CA SER A 332 -22.02 -0.16 -1.39
C SER A 332 -20.50 0.06 -1.48
N SER A 333 -19.94 0.24 -2.69
CA SER A 333 -18.51 0.38 -2.89
C SER A 333 -18.15 1.54 -3.82
N HIS A 334 -17.33 2.45 -3.32
CA HIS A 334 -16.79 3.58 -4.08
C HIS A 334 -16.03 3.13 -5.33
N ASP A 335 -15.17 2.11 -5.20
CA ASP A 335 -14.33 1.66 -6.31
C ASP A 335 -15.17 0.94 -7.39
N CYS A 336 -16.22 0.21 -7.00
CA CYS A 336 -17.18 -0.35 -7.96
C CYS A 336 -18.00 0.75 -8.66
N ALA A 337 -18.42 1.81 -7.97
CA ALA A 337 -19.11 2.94 -8.61
C ALA A 337 -18.21 3.65 -9.63
N LEU A 338 -16.92 3.85 -9.30
CA LEU A 338 -15.94 4.38 -10.26
C LEU A 338 -15.75 3.43 -11.45
N CYS A 339 -15.62 2.12 -11.19
CA CYS A 339 -15.48 1.12 -12.25
C CYS A 339 -16.70 1.12 -13.19
N GLN A 340 -17.92 1.13 -12.65
CA GLN A 340 -19.15 1.22 -13.44
C GLN A 340 -19.14 2.48 -14.31
N LYS A 341 -18.84 3.63 -13.71
CA LYS A 341 -18.81 4.91 -14.42
C LYS A 341 -17.79 4.92 -15.56
N SER A 342 -16.57 4.44 -15.30
CA SER A 342 -15.52 4.32 -16.31
C SER A 342 -15.88 3.34 -17.42
N ALA A 343 -16.49 2.21 -17.08
CA ALA A 343 -16.94 1.22 -18.07
C ALA A 343 -18.03 1.77 -18.99
N LEU A 344 -19.00 2.53 -18.45
CA LEU A 344 -20.04 3.19 -19.25
C LEU A 344 -19.46 4.24 -20.21
N PHE A 345 -18.54 5.09 -19.74
CA PHE A 345 -17.88 6.06 -20.64
C PHE A 345 -17.04 5.38 -21.72
N THR A 346 -16.37 4.28 -21.37
CA THR A 346 -15.58 3.49 -22.32
C THR A 346 -16.47 2.87 -23.39
N ALA A 347 -17.57 2.23 -22.99
CA ALA A 347 -18.55 1.67 -23.91
C ALA A 347 -19.17 2.77 -24.80
N ALA A 348 -19.50 3.94 -24.24
CA ALA A 348 -19.99 5.08 -25.01
C ALA A 348 -18.98 5.54 -26.08
N ALA A 349 -17.69 5.62 -25.73
CA ALA A 349 -16.63 5.96 -26.68
C ALA A 349 -16.50 4.91 -27.79
N MET A 350 -16.64 3.63 -27.47
CA MET A 350 -16.67 2.54 -28.45
C MET A 350 -17.88 2.66 -29.41
N TYR A 351 -19.09 2.88 -28.89
CA TYR A 351 -20.29 3.11 -29.72
C TYR A 351 -20.15 4.32 -30.64
N ARG A 352 -19.63 5.45 -30.14
CA ARG A 352 -19.35 6.64 -30.95
C ARG A 352 -18.40 6.32 -32.11
N LYS A 353 -17.38 5.48 -31.88
CA LYS A 353 -16.44 5.03 -32.92
C LYS A 353 -17.05 4.05 -33.94
N LEU A 354 -18.17 3.40 -33.61
CA LEU A 354 -18.97 2.58 -34.54
C LEU A 354 -20.03 3.40 -35.30
N GLY A 355 -20.13 4.71 -35.04
CA GLY A 355 -21.15 5.57 -35.62
C GLY A 355 -22.50 5.51 -34.92
N ASN A 356 -22.60 4.80 -33.80
CA ASN A 356 -23.83 4.69 -33.03
C ASN A 356 -23.91 5.78 -31.95
N LEU A 357 -24.34 6.98 -32.35
CA LEU A 357 -24.31 8.18 -31.50
C LEU A 357 -25.38 8.17 -30.40
N GLN A 358 -26.57 7.65 -30.67
CA GLN A 358 -27.68 7.64 -29.72
C GLN A 358 -27.38 6.76 -28.49
N GLU A 359 -26.81 5.58 -28.71
CA GLU A 359 -26.40 4.66 -27.67
C GLU A 359 -25.26 5.26 -26.85
N ALA A 360 -24.31 5.93 -27.51
CA ALA A 360 -23.23 6.63 -26.83
C ALA A 360 -23.75 7.72 -25.87
N GLU A 361 -24.69 8.56 -26.33
CA GLU A 361 -25.31 9.62 -25.50
C GLU A 361 -26.11 9.04 -24.32
N THR A 362 -26.83 7.94 -24.57
CA THR A 362 -27.60 7.25 -23.53
C THR A 362 -26.69 6.70 -22.43
N LEU A 363 -25.54 6.11 -22.80
CA LEU A 363 -24.55 5.61 -21.87
C LEU A 363 -23.81 6.73 -21.14
N GLU A 364 -23.45 7.83 -21.81
CA GLU A 364 -22.86 9.00 -21.16
C GLU A 364 -23.82 9.62 -20.13
N SER A 365 -25.11 9.74 -20.47
CA SER A 365 -26.15 10.19 -19.55
C SER A 365 -26.26 9.26 -18.34
N SER A 366 -26.22 7.94 -18.56
CA SER A 366 -26.23 6.94 -17.50
C SER A 366 -24.99 7.04 -16.61
N ALA A 367 -23.80 7.21 -17.19
CA ALA A 367 -22.53 7.37 -16.48
C ALA A 367 -22.52 8.62 -15.57
N ARG A 368 -23.14 9.71 -16.01
CA ARG A 368 -23.29 10.94 -15.21
C ARG A 368 -24.22 10.75 -14.02
N LYS A 369 -25.21 9.85 -14.11
CA LYS A 369 -26.15 9.53 -13.05
C LYS A 369 -25.60 8.54 -12.01
N VAL A 370 -24.47 7.87 -12.29
CA VAL A 370 -23.83 6.98 -11.31
C VAL A 370 -23.39 7.78 -10.09
N TYR A 371 -24.05 7.53 -8.95
CA TYR A 371 -23.65 8.09 -7.66
C TYR A 371 -22.37 7.40 -7.19
N VAL A 372 -21.31 8.19 -7.00
CA VAL A 372 -20.05 7.71 -6.43
C VAL A 372 -20.05 8.13 -4.96
N PRO A 373 -20.23 7.20 -4.00
CA PRO A 373 -20.23 7.55 -2.58
C PRO A 373 -18.93 8.25 -2.23
N LEU A 374 -18.99 9.28 -1.39
CA LEU A 374 -17.78 9.93 -0.90
C LEU A 374 -16.94 8.89 -0.16
N LYS A 375 -15.68 8.72 -0.58
CA LYS A 375 -14.71 7.95 0.21
C LYS A 375 -14.77 8.49 1.64
N SER A 376 -14.98 7.61 2.61
CA SER A 376 -14.85 7.94 4.03
C SER A 376 -13.52 8.68 4.21
N ARG A 377 -13.41 9.62 5.16
CA ARG A 377 -12.14 10.38 5.34
C ARG A 377 -10.90 9.49 5.49
N GLN A 378 -11.07 8.25 5.94
CA GLN A 378 -10.01 7.23 6.02
C GLN A 378 -9.52 6.70 4.65
N SER A 379 -10.35 6.75 3.61
CA SER A 379 -10.02 6.22 2.27
C SER A 379 -9.68 7.30 1.23
N GLN A 380 -9.80 8.59 1.57
CA GLN A 380 -9.58 9.71 0.64
C GLN A 380 -8.12 9.86 0.15
N SER A 381 -7.12 9.43 0.92
CA SER A 381 -5.69 9.48 0.56
C SER A 381 -5.38 8.72 -0.73
N LEU A 382 -6.00 7.54 -0.94
CA LEU A 382 -5.83 6.73 -2.16
C LEU A 382 -6.47 7.36 -3.42
N SER A 383 -7.45 8.27 -3.26
CA SER A 383 -8.23 8.82 -4.40
C SER A 383 -7.60 10.04 -5.07
N LEU A 384 -6.73 10.77 -4.37
CA LEU A 384 -5.98 11.89 -4.96
C LEU A 384 -5.09 11.40 -6.12
N LEU A 385 -4.59 10.16 -6.02
CA LEU A 385 -3.83 9.48 -7.08
C LEU A 385 -4.66 9.07 -8.31
N GLN A 386 -5.98 8.92 -8.20
CA GLN A 386 -6.87 8.64 -9.33
C GLN A 386 -7.43 9.90 -9.98
N ARG A 387 -7.56 11.01 -9.24
CA ARG A 387 -8.06 12.28 -9.79
C ARG A 387 -7.07 13.00 -10.71
N GLN A 388 -5.78 12.69 -10.64
CA GLN A 388 -4.78 13.13 -11.63
C GLN A 388 -4.69 12.17 -12.85
N ARG A 389 -5.51 11.12 -12.94
CA ARG A 389 -5.45 10.08 -13.99
C ARG A 389 -6.47 10.24 -15.13
N HIS A 390 -7.24 11.33 -15.17
CA HIS A 390 -8.19 11.62 -16.25
C HIS A 390 -7.94 12.99 -16.86
#